data_AF-A0AAW7ACX1-F1
#
_entry.id   AF-A0AAW7ACX1-F1
#
_cell.length_a   1.000
_cell.length_b   1.000
_cell.length_c   1.000
_cell.angle_alpha   90.00
_cell.angle_beta   90.00
_cell.angle_gamma   90.00
#
_symmetry.space_group_name_H-M   'P 1'
#
loop_
_entity.id
_entity.type
_entity.pdbx_description
1 polymer ?
#
loop_
_entity_poly.entity_id
_entity_poly.type
_entity_poly.pdbx_seq_one_letter_code
_entity_poly.pdbx_strand_id
1 'polypeptide(L)'
;MIETLSQYQPKFKKLICVDSDGCAIDSMTIKHERAFGPALVNEWQLDDIKEAVLQRWNAFNLYEITRGINRFKGLEKMLSELVAKGLNIEGYEDIKHWVQTTASFSNPALEQAIQASPEKLGLQKALAWSHSVNDHIKNLPSIG
;
A
#
# COMPACT_ATOMS: atom_id res chain seq x y z
N MET A 1 -15.27 -29.35 -11.63
CA MET A 1 -15.05 -28.05 -10.94
C MET A 1 -14.45 -27.12 -11.99
N ILE A 2 -14.85 -25.85 -12.09
CA ILE A 2 -14.21 -24.93 -13.03
C ILE A 2 -12.97 -24.39 -12.33
N GLU A 3 -11.79 -24.74 -12.84
CA GLU A 3 -10.51 -24.39 -12.19
C GLU A 3 -9.95 -23.06 -12.67
N THR A 4 -10.29 -22.65 -13.90
CA THR A 4 -9.85 -21.39 -14.50
C THR A 4 -10.98 -20.70 -15.25
N LEU A 5 -10.96 -19.36 -15.26
CA LEU A 5 -11.92 -18.54 -16.00
C LEU A 5 -11.95 -18.87 -17.51
N SER A 6 -10.81 -19.30 -18.07
CA SER A 6 -10.66 -19.68 -19.48
C SER A 6 -11.58 -20.85 -19.89
N GLN A 7 -11.96 -21.69 -18.93
CA GLN A 7 -12.85 -22.85 -19.13
C GLN A 7 -14.31 -22.55 -18.77
N TYR A 8 -14.60 -21.34 -18.25
CA TYR A 8 -15.95 -20.96 -17.86
C TYR A 8 -16.82 -20.68 -19.08
N GLN A 9 -17.90 -21.44 -19.25
CA GLN A 9 -18.93 -21.14 -20.24
C GLN A 9 -20.02 -20.24 -19.62
N PRO A 10 -20.25 -19.02 -20.14
CA PRO A 10 -21.27 -18.11 -19.61
C PRO A 10 -22.67 -18.70 -19.72
N LYS A 11 -23.38 -18.83 -18.60
CA LYS A 11 -24.77 -19.29 -18.55
C LYS A 11 -25.80 -18.16 -18.66
N PHE A 12 -25.36 -16.92 -18.46
CA PHE A 12 -26.19 -15.72 -18.49
C PHE A 12 -25.56 -14.65 -19.37
N LYS A 13 -26.38 -13.76 -19.93
CA LYS A 13 -25.92 -12.63 -20.76
C LYS A 13 -25.26 -11.51 -19.94
N LYS A 14 -25.30 -11.60 -18.61
CA LYS A 14 -24.77 -10.59 -17.69
C LYS A 14 -23.86 -11.27 -16.66
N LEU A 15 -22.76 -10.61 -16.34
CA LEU A 15 -21.85 -10.96 -15.26
C LEU A 15 -22.03 -9.94 -14.13
N ILE A 16 -22.24 -10.43 -12.91
CA ILE A 16 -22.25 -9.60 -11.70
C ILE A 16 -20.96 -9.93 -10.94
N CYS A 17 -20.12 -8.92 -10.74
CA CYS A 17 -18.92 -9.04 -9.91
C CYS A 17 -19.18 -8.31 -8.60
N VAL A 18 -18.92 -8.97 -7.48
CA VAL A 18 -18.91 -8.34 -6.16
C VAL A 18 -17.45 -8.25 -5.75
N ASP A 19 -16.95 -7.02 -5.59
CA ASP A 19 -15.68 -6.82 -4.92
C ASP A 19 -15.88 -7.05 -3.42
N SER A 20 -15.26 -8.09 -2.89
CA SER A 20 -15.47 -8.49 -1.50
C SER A 20 -14.73 -7.58 -0.53
N ASP A 21 -13.59 -7.03 -0.93
CA ASP A 21 -12.64 -6.30 -0.09
C ASP A 21 -13.22 -4.92 0.27
N GLY A 22 -13.58 -4.71 1.53
CA GLY A 22 -14.11 -3.43 2.02
C GLY A 22 -15.56 -3.09 1.63
N CYS A 23 -16.26 -4.02 0.94
CA CYS A 23 -17.67 -3.89 0.52
C CYS A 23 -18.54 -5.03 1.08
N ALA A 24 -18.09 -6.28 0.99
CA ALA A 24 -18.79 -7.44 1.55
C ALA A 24 -18.13 -7.97 2.84
N ILE A 25 -16.82 -7.76 2.98
CA ILE A 25 -15.99 -8.17 4.13
C ILE A 25 -15.18 -6.94 4.56
N ASP A 26 -15.17 -6.61 5.86
CA ASP A 26 -14.30 -5.54 6.39
C ASP A 26 -12.86 -6.03 6.56
N SER A 27 -12.23 -6.34 5.44
CA SER A 27 -10.83 -6.73 5.35
C SER A 27 -9.89 -5.52 5.19
N MET A 28 -10.42 -4.33 4.86
CA MET A 28 -9.57 -3.15 4.72
C MET A 28 -9.05 -2.65 6.06
N THR A 29 -9.90 -2.59 7.10
CA THR A 29 -9.50 -2.12 8.43
C THR A 29 -8.32 -2.92 8.97
N ILE A 30 -8.44 -4.25 8.99
CA ILE A 30 -7.38 -5.12 9.51
C ILE A 30 -6.08 -5.02 8.71
N LYS A 31 -6.15 -4.85 7.38
CA LYS A 31 -4.95 -4.68 6.54
C LYS A 31 -4.23 -3.38 6.89
N HIS A 32 -4.96 -2.26 7.04
CA HIS A 32 -4.33 -1.00 7.36
C HIS A 32 -3.72 -0.99 8.77
N GLU A 33 -4.47 -1.50 9.75
CA GLU A 33 -4.05 -1.54 11.16
C GLU A 33 -2.88 -2.51 11.42
N ARG A 34 -2.86 -3.67 10.75
CA ARG A 34 -1.91 -4.75 11.06
C ARG A 34 -0.83 -4.98 10.01
N ALA A 35 -0.99 -4.46 8.80
CA ALA A 35 0.00 -4.62 7.73
C ALA A 35 0.59 -3.29 7.27
N PHE A 36 -0.23 -2.38 6.72
CA PHE A 36 0.28 -1.17 6.06
C PHE A 36 0.97 -0.19 7.00
N GLY A 37 0.27 0.23 8.07
CA GLY A 37 0.82 1.17 9.04
C GLY A 37 2.04 0.60 9.78
N PRO A 38 1.98 -0.64 10.30
CA PRO A 38 3.13 -1.24 10.97
C PRO A 38 4.35 -1.42 10.06
N ALA A 39 4.17 -1.82 8.79
CA ALA A 39 5.28 -1.91 7.84
C ALA A 39 5.94 -0.54 7.58
N LEU A 40 5.14 0.54 7.51
CA LEU A 40 5.66 1.89 7.37
C LEU A 40 6.52 2.28 8.59
N VAL A 41 6.03 2.03 9.80
CA VAL A 41 6.78 2.35 11.02
C VAL A 41 8.12 1.59 11.05
N ASN A 42 8.11 0.31 10.70
CA ASN A 42 9.31 -0.52 10.72
C ASN A 42 10.35 -0.08 9.67
N GLU A 43 9.94 0.17 8.42
CA GLU A 43 10.86 0.49 7.32
C GLU A 43 11.59 1.84 7.52
N TRP A 44 10.93 2.81 8.16
CA TRP A 44 11.49 4.13 8.46
C TRP A 44 11.88 4.33 9.94
N GLN A 45 11.87 3.27 10.74
CA GLN A 45 12.29 3.28 12.16
C GLN A 45 11.59 4.39 12.97
N LEU A 46 10.26 4.47 12.84
CA LEU A 46 9.43 5.54 13.43
C LEU A 46 8.87 5.17 14.81
N ASP A 47 9.56 4.32 15.57
CA ASP A 47 9.06 3.76 16.84
C ASP A 47 8.69 4.85 17.86
N ASP A 48 9.48 5.91 17.96
CA ASP A 48 9.27 7.03 18.90
C ASP A 48 7.95 7.78 18.66
N ILE A 49 7.42 7.75 17.44
CA ILE A 49 6.17 8.41 17.05
C ILE A 49 5.13 7.43 16.50
N LYS A 50 5.32 6.13 16.77
CA LYS A 50 4.53 5.04 16.21
C LYS A 50 3.02 5.27 16.35
N GLU A 51 2.55 5.58 17.54
CA GLU A 51 1.11 5.76 17.78
C GLU A 51 0.53 6.89 16.93
N ALA A 52 1.21 8.03 16.85
CA ALA A 52 0.78 9.16 16.04
C ALA A 52 0.79 8.84 14.53
N VAL A 53 1.80 8.11 14.05
CA VAL A 53 1.90 7.67 12.65
C VAL A 53 0.78 6.70 12.30
N LEU A 54 0.55 5.69 13.14
CA LEU A 54 -0.50 4.69 12.91
C LEU A 54 -1.90 5.30 12.94
N GLN A 55 -2.18 6.18 13.92
CA GLN A 55 -3.45 6.90 13.97
C GLN A 55 -3.67 7.74 12.72
N ARG A 56 -2.66 8.49 12.28
CA ARG A 56 -2.76 9.33 11.08
C ARG A 56 -2.93 8.49 9.82
N TRP A 57 -2.15 7.43 9.67
CA TRP A 57 -2.24 6.47 8.57
C TRP A 57 -3.65 5.89 8.46
N ASN A 58 -4.21 5.42 9.57
CA ASN A 58 -5.55 4.84 9.61
C ASN A 58 -6.62 5.90 9.32
N ALA A 59 -6.48 7.12 9.85
CA ALA A 59 -7.42 8.21 9.61
C ALA A 59 -7.68 8.45 8.12
N PHE A 60 -6.63 8.73 7.35
CA PHE A 60 -6.84 9.08 5.94
C PHE A 60 -7.11 7.88 5.03
N ASN A 61 -6.66 6.68 5.41
CA ASN A 61 -6.89 5.47 4.61
C ASN A 61 -8.24 4.80 4.88
N LEU A 62 -8.82 4.98 6.07
CA LEU A 62 -10.05 4.29 6.47
C LEU A 62 -11.26 5.21 6.62
N TYR A 63 -11.06 6.48 6.99
CA TYR A 63 -12.15 7.34 7.46
C TYR A 63 -12.27 8.71 6.76
N GLU A 64 -11.31 9.08 5.92
CA GLU A 64 -11.37 10.33 5.12
C GLU A 64 -11.78 10.06 3.67
N ILE A 65 -11.96 11.14 2.89
CA ILE A 65 -12.28 11.07 1.46
C ILE A 65 -11.20 10.36 0.62
N THR A 66 -9.99 10.23 1.15
CA THR A 66 -8.89 9.46 0.55
C THR A 66 -8.96 7.97 0.86
N ARG A 67 -10.01 7.47 1.51
CA ARG A 67 -10.22 6.04 1.72
C ARG A 67 -10.14 5.28 0.39
N GLY A 68 -9.34 4.21 0.37
CA GLY A 68 -9.09 3.44 -0.85
C GLY A 68 -8.05 4.07 -1.81
N ILE A 69 -7.30 5.08 -1.37
CA ILE A 69 -6.16 5.60 -2.12
C ILE A 69 -5.15 4.48 -2.43
N ASN A 70 -4.50 4.56 -3.60
CA ASN A 70 -3.42 3.63 -3.93
C ASN A 70 -2.33 3.64 -2.85
N ARG A 71 -1.83 2.45 -2.49
CA ARG A 71 -0.85 2.26 -1.41
C ARG A 71 0.38 3.19 -1.51
N PHE A 72 0.93 3.41 -2.69
CA PHE A 72 2.12 4.23 -2.87
C PHE A 72 1.83 5.73 -2.78
N LYS A 73 0.64 6.15 -3.23
CA LYS A 73 0.16 7.51 -3.00
C LYS A 73 -0.13 7.75 -1.51
N GLY A 74 -0.70 6.76 -0.82
CA GLY A 74 -0.88 6.79 0.63
C GLY A 74 0.45 6.87 1.39
N LEU A 75 1.45 6.10 0.94
CA LEU A 75 2.82 6.16 1.45
C LEU A 75 3.40 7.57 1.30
N GLU A 76 3.42 8.11 0.08
CA GLU A 76 3.96 9.45 -0.19
C GLU A 76 3.23 10.53 0.62
N LYS A 77 1.89 10.44 0.74
CA LYS A 77 1.11 11.34 1.58
C LYS A 77 1.54 11.28 3.05
N MET A 78 1.75 10.10 3.62
CA MET A 78 2.18 10.00 5.02
C MET A 78 3.61 10.51 5.20
N LEU A 79 4.54 10.15 4.31
CA LEU A 79 5.93 10.60 4.38
C LEU A 79 6.03 12.12 4.22
N SER A 80 5.25 12.72 3.32
CA SER A 80 5.22 14.17 3.11
C SER A 80 4.73 14.93 4.36
N GLU A 81 3.73 14.40 5.07
CA GLU A 81 3.26 14.97 6.34
C GLU A 81 4.32 14.89 7.44
N LEU A 82 5.16 13.85 7.45
CA LEU A 82 6.28 13.74 8.40
C LEU A 82 7.41 14.73 8.07
N VAL A 83 7.75 14.87 6.79
CA VAL A 83 8.73 15.86 6.32
C VAL A 83 8.27 17.28 6.63
N ALA A 84 6.98 17.58 6.44
CA ALA A 84 6.39 18.88 6.79
C ALA A 84 6.45 19.19 8.30
N LYS A 85 6.52 18.15 9.15
CA LYS A 85 6.74 18.26 10.60
C LYS A 85 8.22 18.38 10.98
N GLY A 86 9.12 18.41 10.01
CA GLY A 86 10.57 18.57 10.22
C GLY A 86 11.32 17.25 10.43
N LEU A 87 10.69 16.09 10.20
CA LEU A 87 11.40 14.82 10.29
C LEU A 87 12.24 14.59 9.04
N ASN A 88 13.46 14.06 9.25
CA ASN A 88 14.30 13.61 8.15
C ASN A 88 13.86 12.20 7.72
N ILE A 89 13.20 12.12 6.56
CA ILE A 89 12.74 10.85 5.98
C ILE A 89 13.70 10.45 4.86
N GLU A 90 14.52 9.43 5.12
CA GLU A 90 15.45 8.88 4.15
C GLU A 90 14.74 8.42 2.86
N GLY A 91 15.26 8.87 1.71
CA GLY A 91 14.75 8.50 0.39
C GLY A 91 13.42 9.14 -0.01
N TYR A 92 12.89 10.08 0.77
CA TYR A 92 11.58 10.68 0.49
C TYR A 92 11.49 11.34 -0.90
N GLU A 93 12.50 12.10 -1.33
CA GLU A 93 12.46 12.79 -2.62
C GLU A 93 12.42 11.81 -3.81
N ASP A 94 13.06 10.65 -3.70
CA ASP A 94 12.99 9.59 -4.72
C ASP A 94 11.55 9.08 -4.86
N ILE A 95 10.90 8.82 -3.72
CA ILE A 95 9.53 8.29 -3.65
C ILE A 95 8.55 9.32 -4.20
N LYS A 96 8.66 10.57 -3.75
CA LYS A 96 7.83 11.68 -4.21
C LYS A 96 7.94 11.85 -5.73
N HIS A 97 9.17 11.89 -6.25
CA HIS A 97 9.40 12.01 -7.68
C HIS A 97 8.80 10.84 -8.46
N TRP A 98 8.97 9.60 -7.99
CA TRP A 98 8.41 8.43 -8.65
C TRP A 98 6.87 8.44 -8.62
N VAL A 99 6.25 8.78 -7.49
CA VAL A 99 4.78 8.87 -7.38
C VAL A 99 4.21 9.92 -8.34
N GLN A 100 4.94 10.99 -8.61
CA GLN A 100 4.51 12.06 -9.54
C GLN A 100 4.69 11.70 -11.01
N THR A 101 5.63 10.80 -11.35
CA THR A 101 6.07 10.56 -12.73
C THR A 101 5.76 9.16 -13.26
N THR A 102 5.46 8.20 -12.38
CA THR A 102 5.22 6.81 -12.77
C THR A 102 3.96 6.66 -13.62
N ALA A 103 4.04 5.79 -14.63
CA ALA A 103 2.90 5.40 -15.44
C ALA A 103 1.94 4.45 -14.71
N SER A 104 2.43 3.71 -13.70
CA SER A 104 1.59 2.82 -12.90
C SER A 104 2.10 2.63 -11.47
N PHE A 105 1.18 2.46 -10.53
CA PHE A 105 1.46 2.35 -9.10
C PHE A 105 1.50 0.89 -8.66
N SER A 106 2.51 0.15 -9.14
CA SER A 106 2.65 -1.30 -8.91
C SER A 106 4.08 -1.69 -8.53
N ASN A 107 4.25 -2.84 -7.87
CA ASN A 107 5.59 -3.37 -7.57
C ASN A 107 6.44 -3.55 -8.84
N PRO A 108 5.93 -4.15 -9.95
CA PRO A 108 6.72 -4.26 -11.17
C PRO A 108 7.20 -2.92 -11.74
N ALA A 109 6.36 -1.87 -11.68
CA ALA A 109 6.77 -0.55 -12.13
C ALA A 109 7.82 0.10 -11.20
N LEU A 110 7.75 -0.18 -9.91
CA LEU A 110 8.76 0.27 -8.95
C LEU A 110 10.08 -0.48 -9.13
N GLU A 111 10.04 -1.79 -9.37
CA GLU A 111 11.20 -2.62 -9.71
C GLU A 111 11.89 -2.13 -10.99
N GLN A 112 11.13 -1.80 -12.04
CA GLN A 112 11.67 -1.20 -13.27
C GLN A 112 12.34 0.16 -12.99
N ALA A 113 11.73 0.99 -12.14
CA ALA A 113 12.31 2.27 -11.76
C ALA A 113 13.62 2.11 -10.97
N ILE A 114 13.72 1.09 -10.11
CA ILE A 114 14.97 0.73 -9.41
C ILE A 114 16.02 0.23 -10.40
N GLN A 115 15.65 -0.60 -11.38
CA GLN A 115 16.60 -1.06 -12.41
C GLN A 115 17.17 0.11 -13.23
N ALA A 116 16.36 1.12 -13.52
CA ALA A 116 16.78 2.31 -14.25
C ALA A 116 17.59 3.32 -13.39
N SER A 117 17.47 3.26 -12.06
CA SER A 117 18.13 4.19 -11.13
C SER A 117 18.45 3.49 -9.81
N PRO A 118 19.41 2.54 -9.80
CA PRO A 118 19.70 1.70 -8.64
C PRO A 118 20.25 2.49 -7.44
N GLU A 119 20.78 3.69 -7.64
CA GLU A 119 21.27 4.58 -6.61
C GLU A 119 20.15 5.23 -5.76
N LYS A 120 18.89 5.18 -6.21
CA LYS A 120 17.75 5.79 -5.51
C LYS A 120 17.25 4.91 -4.38
N LEU A 121 17.86 5.09 -3.21
CA LEU A 121 17.54 4.35 -1.99
C LEU A 121 16.05 4.41 -1.62
N GLY A 122 15.38 5.54 -1.85
CA GLY A 122 13.96 5.67 -1.52
C GLY A 122 13.06 4.70 -2.30
N LEU A 123 13.41 4.39 -3.55
CA LEU A 123 12.66 3.41 -4.34
C LEU A 123 12.83 2.00 -3.77
N GLN A 124 14.04 1.66 -3.32
CA GLN A 124 14.32 0.38 -2.67
C GLN A 124 13.54 0.23 -1.37
N LYS A 125 13.51 1.28 -0.53
CA LYS A 125 12.70 1.31 0.72
C LYS A 125 11.20 1.19 0.44
N ALA A 126 10.69 1.90 -0.55
CA ALA A 126 9.27 1.79 -0.94
C ALA A 126 8.91 0.38 -1.44
N LEU A 127 9.83 -0.28 -2.14
CA LEU A 127 9.64 -1.66 -2.59
C LEU A 127 9.68 -2.64 -1.40
N ALA A 128 10.68 -2.50 -0.51
CA ALA A 128 10.80 -3.28 0.71
C ALA A 128 9.54 -3.16 1.59
N TRP A 129 9.05 -1.93 1.80
CA TRP A 129 7.77 -1.66 2.45
C TRP A 129 6.61 -2.39 1.77
N SER A 130 6.48 -2.29 0.44
CA SER A 130 5.36 -2.92 -0.27
C SER A 130 5.40 -4.45 -0.17
N HIS A 131 6.58 -5.07 -0.18
CA HIS A 131 6.74 -6.50 0.07
C HIS A 131 6.40 -6.87 1.51
N SER A 132 6.89 -6.12 2.49
CA SER A 132 6.55 -6.33 3.91
C SER A 132 5.04 -6.26 4.15
N VAL A 133 4.35 -5.30 3.53
CA VAL A 133 2.88 -5.22 3.54
C VAL A 133 2.27 -6.49 2.98
N ASN A 134 2.71 -6.97 1.82
CA ASN A 134 2.16 -8.19 1.23
C ASN A 134 2.36 -9.40 2.15
N ASP A 135 3.51 -9.51 2.80
CA ASP A 135 3.81 -10.62 3.71
C ASP A 135 3.01 -10.53 5.02
N HIS A 136 2.83 -9.34 5.59
CA HIS A 136 1.92 -9.15 6.71
C HIS A 136 0.48 -9.54 6.34
N ILE A 137 0.00 -9.13 5.16
CA ILE A 137 -1.36 -9.46 4.68
C ILE A 137 -1.56 -10.97 4.56
N LYS A 138 -0.58 -11.71 4.00
CA LYS A 138 -0.64 -13.18 3.90
C LYS A 138 -0.78 -13.86 5.25
N ASN A 139 -0.23 -13.26 6.30
CA ASN A 139 -0.23 -13.78 7.66
C ASN A 139 -1.41 -13.28 8.50
N LEU A 140 -2.30 -12.44 7.94
CA LEU A 140 -3.52 -12.05 8.65
C LEU A 140 -4.46 -13.26 8.78
N PRO A 141 -5.18 -13.37 9.90
CA PRO A 141 -6.19 -14.40 10.05
C PRO A 141 -7.23 -14.29 8.93
N SER A 142 -7.60 -15.43 8.33
CA SER A 142 -8.70 -15.47 7.36
C SER A 142 -9.98 -15.03 8.06
N ILE A 143 -10.56 -13.94 7.56
CA ILE A 143 -11.88 -13.44 7.96
C ILE A 143 -12.89 -14.02 6.96
N GLY A 144 -13.30 -15.26 7.22
CA GLY A 144 -14.42 -15.94 6.53
C GLY A 144 -14.07 -16.57 5.19
#